data_AF-A0A7C6XK77-F1
#
_entry.id   AF-A0A7C6XK77-F1
#
_cell.length_a   1.000
_cell.length_b   1.000
_cell.length_c   1.000
_cell.angle_alpha   90.00
_cell.angle_beta   90.00
_cell.angle_gamma   90.00
#
_symmetry.space_group_name_H-M   'P 1'
#
loop_
_entity.id
_entity.type
_entity.pdbx_description
1 polymer ?
#
loop_
_entity_poly.entity_id
_entity_poly.type
_entity_poly.pdbx_seq_one_letter_code
_entity_poly.pdbx_strand_id
1 'polypeptide(L)'
;MEHVDDLSARSHQWIRSGDLVAGSTEGSEKTQPKSGAKSNAKQGDKPAAKSTVTQPQLGFLGMCRWAWTQLTTMRVALILLLVLALAAIPGSLLPQRIQDPGRVNTFLESNGAWGQFLDTIQMFDVYSSVWFSAIYLLLMVSLIGCIIPRTKQHWKAMRSSPPKAPRRLSRMPGYASFTSAQGDAETREDADEAFLDAAAARLKKSGYRINRQSDHIAAERGYLRETGNLVFHIALLMTTLTMAIGSLFGYEGQRILVEGETFSNSLVSYDSFEPGSYYDADNLPDFRLKLDTFTSTFDDQAAGNQFGQPRSFDAKVETTADGKTESHVLKVNDPVRVGGVGVYLTGNGYAPEVTVRDAKGDIVQSGPQVFIPDGGDPGYTSEGVIKVPDSAGTQMGFVGVFLPTAAQNQDGDLV
;
A
#
# COMPACT_ATOMS: atom_id res chain seq x y z
N MET A 1 50.14 -39.05 2.33
CA MET A 1 49.81 -40.23 1.52
C MET A 1 48.63 -39.81 0.65
N GLU A 2 48.90 -39.74 -0.65
CA GLU A 2 48.01 -39.56 -1.81
C GLU A 2 47.18 -38.27 -2.04
N HIS A 3 47.64 -37.56 -3.09
CA HIS A 3 46.88 -36.80 -4.09
C HIS A 3 45.81 -37.66 -4.80
N VAL A 4 44.78 -37.01 -5.36
CA VAL A 4 44.43 -36.90 -6.81
C VAL A 4 43.04 -36.21 -6.96
N ASP A 5 43.02 -35.02 -7.59
CA ASP A 5 42.22 -34.51 -8.75
C ASP A 5 40.76 -35.02 -9.00
N ASP A 6 39.78 -34.33 -9.62
CA ASP A 6 39.58 -33.03 -10.29
C ASP A 6 38.09 -33.01 -10.80
N LEU A 7 37.61 -31.84 -11.28
CA LEU A 7 36.45 -31.56 -12.16
C LEU A 7 35.07 -31.36 -11.49
N SER A 8 34.27 -30.32 -11.77
CA SER A 8 34.35 -29.21 -12.74
C SER A 8 33.46 -28.03 -12.34
N ALA A 9 33.88 -26.84 -12.77
CA ALA A 9 33.28 -25.52 -12.59
C ALA A 9 31.93 -25.29 -13.28
N ARG A 10 31.16 -24.31 -12.76
CA ARG A 10 30.59 -23.18 -13.53
C ARG A 10 29.89 -22.17 -12.61
N SER A 11 30.58 -21.08 -12.31
CA SER A 11 30.01 -19.85 -11.74
C SER A 11 29.70 -18.84 -12.85
N HIS A 12 28.54 -18.21 -12.77
CA HIS A 12 28.07 -17.19 -13.69
C HIS A 12 28.74 -15.85 -13.42
N GLN A 13 29.53 -15.36 -14.38
CA GLN A 13 30.14 -14.03 -14.36
C GLN A 13 29.34 -13.08 -15.25
N TRP A 14 28.95 -11.95 -14.68
CA TRP A 14 28.28 -10.83 -15.32
C TRP A 14 29.31 -9.95 -16.04
N ILE A 15 29.05 -9.61 -17.30
CA ILE A 15 29.89 -8.70 -18.10
C ILE A 15 29.37 -7.27 -17.99
N ARG A 16 30.27 -6.35 -17.64
CA ARG A 16 30.17 -4.89 -17.82
C ARG A 16 31.40 -4.41 -18.61
N SER A 17 31.27 -3.19 -19.15
CA SER A 17 32.25 -2.35 -19.86
C SER A 17 32.32 -2.64 -21.38
N GLY A 18 32.19 -1.69 -22.31
CA GLY A 18 32.36 -0.24 -22.25
C GLY A 18 33.76 0.13 -22.76
N ASP A 19 33.85 0.62 -24.00
CA ASP A 19 34.84 1.55 -24.59
C ASP A 19 34.57 1.63 -26.13
N LEU A 20 34.06 2.75 -26.66
CA LEU A 20 34.79 3.90 -27.23
C LEU A 20 35.79 3.53 -28.33
N VAL A 21 35.55 4.00 -29.56
CA VAL A 21 36.51 4.75 -30.42
C VAL A 21 35.80 5.28 -31.67
N ALA A 22 36.13 6.52 -32.00
CA ALA A 22 35.70 7.30 -33.15
C ALA A 22 36.35 6.86 -34.48
N GLY A 23 35.68 7.12 -35.61
CA GLY A 23 36.23 6.96 -36.95
C GLY A 23 35.49 7.84 -37.95
N SER A 24 36.21 8.84 -38.46
CA SER A 24 35.83 9.89 -39.40
C SER A 24 35.85 9.45 -40.87
N THR A 25 35.12 10.21 -41.73
CA THR A 25 35.33 10.45 -43.20
C THR A 25 35.19 9.20 -44.12
N GLU A 26 34.66 9.16 -45.33
CA GLU A 26 34.46 10.04 -46.50
C GLU A 26 33.17 9.54 -47.23
N GLY A 27 32.35 10.32 -47.93
CA GLY A 27 32.66 10.88 -49.26
C GLY A 27 32.63 9.83 -50.37
N SER A 28 31.46 9.46 -50.92
CA SER A 28 31.40 9.00 -52.32
C SER A 28 30.01 9.10 -52.95
N GLU A 29 29.95 10.03 -53.89
CA GLU A 29 28.96 10.30 -54.91
C GLU A 29 28.84 9.13 -55.91
N LYS A 30 27.62 8.76 -56.33
CA LYS A 30 27.34 8.22 -57.67
C LYS A 30 25.83 8.17 -58.03
N THR A 31 25.44 9.18 -58.81
CA THR A 31 24.81 9.08 -60.14
C THR A 31 23.46 8.36 -60.33
N GLN A 32 22.41 9.16 -60.53
CA GLN A 32 21.19 8.82 -61.29
C GLN A 32 21.47 8.67 -62.80
N PRO A 33 20.64 7.93 -63.55
CA PRO A 33 20.39 8.26 -64.95
C PRO A 33 19.04 9.00 -65.11
N LYS A 34 19.10 10.04 -65.95
CA LYS A 34 17.99 10.86 -66.44
C LYS A 34 17.31 10.20 -67.65
N SER A 35 16.00 10.40 -67.75
CA SER A 35 15.17 10.37 -68.97
C SER A 35 13.84 11.02 -68.57
N GLY A 36 13.22 12.00 -69.23
CA GLY A 36 13.44 12.73 -70.47
C GLY A 36 12.23 13.68 -70.59
N ALA A 37 12.46 14.92 -70.99
CA ALA A 37 11.48 16.03 -71.09
C ALA A 37 10.38 15.74 -72.16
N LYS A 38 9.21 16.40 -72.24
CA LYS A 38 8.86 17.83 -72.15
C LYS A 38 7.33 17.97 -72.01
N SER A 39 6.82 18.99 -71.34
CA SER A 39 6.02 20.06 -71.97
C SER A 39 5.66 21.13 -70.93
N ASN A 40 5.72 22.38 -71.37
CA ASN A 40 5.68 23.60 -70.57
C ASN A 40 4.33 24.28 -70.85
N ALA A 41 3.55 24.60 -69.83
CA ALA A 41 2.39 25.48 -69.95
C ALA A 41 2.27 26.36 -68.69
N LYS A 42 2.12 27.66 -68.96
CA LYS A 42 2.17 28.79 -68.04
C LYS A 42 0.99 28.87 -67.05
N GLN A 43 1.35 29.20 -65.82
CA GLN A 43 0.82 30.30 -64.99
C GLN A 43 -0.64 30.24 -64.52
N GLY A 44 -0.77 30.14 -63.19
CA GLY A 44 -1.96 30.46 -62.41
C GLY A 44 -1.60 30.51 -60.94
N ASP A 45 -1.16 31.68 -60.46
CA ASP A 45 -0.97 31.98 -59.03
C ASP A 45 -2.29 31.70 -58.28
N LYS A 46 -2.30 30.66 -57.45
CA LYS A 46 -3.29 30.49 -56.40
C LYS A 46 -2.59 30.74 -55.07
N PRO A 47 -3.09 31.65 -54.22
CA PRO A 47 -2.47 31.89 -52.93
C PRO A 47 -2.55 30.59 -52.13
N ALA A 48 -1.41 30.21 -51.52
CA ALA A 48 -1.31 29.08 -50.62
C ALA A 48 -2.37 29.25 -49.52
N ALA A 49 -3.43 28.44 -49.59
CA ALA A 49 -4.36 28.29 -48.50
C ALA A 49 -3.55 27.72 -47.33
N LYS A 50 -3.22 28.59 -46.36
CA LYS A 50 -2.72 28.17 -45.06
C LYS A 50 -3.75 27.18 -44.53
N SER A 51 -3.39 25.91 -44.48
CA SER A 51 -4.14 24.90 -43.74
C SER A 51 -4.05 25.28 -42.27
N THR A 52 -4.94 26.17 -41.82
CA THR A 52 -5.21 26.38 -40.41
C THR A 52 -5.60 25.03 -39.86
N VAL A 53 -4.72 24.44 -39.06
CA VAL A 53 -4.99 23.23 -38.28
C VAL A 53 -6.20 23.56 -37.40
N THR A 54 -7.38 23.13 -37.82
CA THR A 54 -8.61 23.25 -37.04
C THR A 54 -8.48 22.27 -35.89
N GLN A 55 -7.86 22.71 -34.78
CA GLN A 55 -7.89 21.92 -33.57
C GLN A 55 -9.34 21.84 -33.12
N PRO A 56 -9.89 20.62 -32.92
CA PRO A 56 -11.26 20.48 -32.47
C PRO A 56 -11.36 21.17 -31.10
N GLN A 57 -12.15 22.23 -31.02
CA GLN A 57 -12.50 22.82 -29.73
C GLN A 57 -13.38 21.80 -29.01
N LEU A 58 -12.78 21.12 -28.03
CA LEU A 58 -13.50 20.20 -27.16
C LEU A 58 -14.47 21.03 -26.32
N GLY A 59 -15.77 20.94 -26.62
CA GLY A 59 -16.79 21.40 -25.69
C GLY A 59 -16.69 20.64 -24.35
N PHE A 60 -17.43 21.07 -23.33
CA PHE A 60 -17.38 20.49 -21.97
C PHE A 60 -17.45 18.94 -21.95
N LEU A 61 -18.41 18.36 -22.66
CA LEU A 61 -18.55 16.90 -22.81
C LEU A 61 -17.33 16.25 -23.48
N GLY A 62 -16.72 16.93 -24.46
CA GLY A 62 -15.48 16.50 -25.10
C GLY A 62 -14.30 16.51 -24.13
N MET A 63 -14.22 17.51 -23.26
CA MET A 63 -13.19 17.61 -22.22
C MET A 63 -13.35 16.52 -21.16
N CYS A 64 -14.56 16.25 -20.67
CA CYS A 64 -14.82 15.14 -19.74
C CYS A 64 -14.46 13.78 -20.36
N ARG A 65 -14.83 13.55 -21.63
CA ARG A 65 -14.48 12.30 -22.33
C ARG A 65 -12.98 12.16 -22.54
N TRP A 66 -12.30 13.25 -22.89
CA TRP A 66 -10.84 13.28 -23.02
C TRP A 66 -10.16 12.98 -21.68
N ALA A 67 -10.58 13.64 -20.60
CA ALA A 67 -10.06 13.43 -19.25
C ALA A 67 -10.27 11.98 -18.80
N TRP A 68 -11.46 11.41 -19.03
CA TRP A 68 -11.73 10.00 -18.76
C TRP A 68 -10.81 9.05 -19.56
N THR A 69 -10.64 9.33 -20.86
CA THR A 69 -9.74 8.53 -21.71
C THR A 69 -8.31 8.57 -21.21
N GLN A 70 -7.85 9.73 -20.73
CA GLN A 70 -6.52 9.91 -20.19
C GLN A 70 -6.35 9.19 -18.84
N LEU A 71 -7.32 9.36 -17.94
CA LEU A 71 -7.33 8.74 -16.60
C LEU A 71 -7.37 7.21 -16.67
N THR A 72 -8.00 6.64 -17.68
CA THR A 72 -8.09 5.18 -17.89
C THR A 72 -6.87 4.58 -18.61
N THR A 73 -5.82 5.35 -18.88
CA THR A 73 -4.58 4.80 -19.46
C THR A 73 -3.66 4.21 -18.39
N MET A 74 -3.00 3.09 -18.71
CA MET A 74 -2.00 2.47 -17.84
C MET A 74 -0.85 3.43 -17.50
N ARG A 75 -0.46 4.30 -18.44
CA ARG A 75 0.60 5.28 -18.22
C ARG A 75 0.25 6.24 -17.08
N VAL A 76 -0.98 6.76 -17.06
CA VAL A 76 -1.42 7.67 -16.01
C VAL A 76 -1.49 6.97 -14.67
N ALA A 77 -1.94 5.72 -14.60
CA ALA A 77 -1.93 4.94 -13.37
C ALA A 77 -0.52 4.82 -12.77
N LEU A 78 0.51 4.54 -13.59
CA LEU A 78 1.90 4.46 -13.14
C LEU A 78 2.45 5.81 -12.65
N ILE A 79 2.10 6.90 -13.32
CA ILE A 79 2.49 8.26 -12.89
C ILE A 79 1.81 8.61 -11.57
N LEU A 80 0.51 8.32 -11.43
CA LEU A 80 -0.23 8.57 -10.19
C LEU A 80 0.33 7.76 -9.03
N LEU A 81 0.75 6.51 -9.26
CA LEU A 81 1.43 5.70 -8.25
C LEU A 81 2.74 6.37 -7.81
N LEU A 82 3.57 6.84 -8.75
CA LEU A 82 4.80 7.55 -8.43
C LEU A 82 4.54 8.85 -7.64
N VAL A 83 3.55 9.64 -8.07
CA VAL A 83 3.15 10.87 -7.39
C VAL A 83 2.64 10.57 -5.98
N LEU A 84 1.83 9.52 -5.79
CA LEU A 84 1.36 9.08 -4.48
C LEU A 84 2.53 8.68 -3.57
N ALA A 85 3.52 7.96 -4.10
CA ALA A 85 4.72 7.59 -3.35
C ALA A 85 5.51 8.82 -2.88
N LEU A 86 5.70 9.83 -3.76
CA LEU A 86 6.37 11.08 -3.38
C LEU A 86 5.54 11.88 -2.37
N ALA A 87 4.22 11.91 -2.54
CA ALA A 87 3.27 12.54 -1.64
C ALA A 87 3.26 11.94 -0.22
N ALA A 88 3.61 10.67 -0.05
CA ALA A 88 3.67 10.01 1.25
C ALA A 88 4.97 10.32 2.04
N ILE A 89 6.03 10.82 1.38
CA ILE A 89 7.33 11.08 2.02
C ILE A 89 7.20 12.06 3.21
N PRO A 90 6.55 13.24 3.07
CA PRO A 90 6.42 14.17 4.19
C PRO A 90 5.71 13.56 5.39
N GLY A 91 4.71 12.70 5.16
CA GLY A 91 3.95 12.02 6.21
C GLY A 91 4.77 11.02 7.02
N SER A 92 5.98 10.65 6.55
CA SER A 92 6.92 9.80 7.27
C SER A 92 8.03 10.59 7.99
N LEU A 93 8.23 11.86 7.61
CA LEU A 93 9.29 12.71 8.15
C LEU A 93 8.80 13.69 9.22
N LEU A 94 7.55 14.15 9.09
CA LEU A 94 6.92 15.09 10.02
C LEU A 94 5.96 14.35 10.96
N PRO A 95 5.81 14.82 12.22
CA PRO A 95 4.83 14.24 13.14
C PRO A 95 3.43 14.31 12.53
N GLN A 96 2.65 13.24 12.66
CA GLN A 96 1.28 13.20 12.14
C GLN A 96 0.30 13.28 13.29
N ARG A 97 -0.73 14.13 13.15
CA ARG A 97 -1.68 14.42 14.23
C ARG A 97 -2.44 13.18 14.69
N ILE A 98 -2.77 12.28 13.76
CA ILE A 98 -3.43 11.00 14.05
C ILE A 98 -2.58 10.04 14.91
N GLN A 99 -1.25 10.20 14.90
CA GLN A 99 -0.33 9.35 15.67
C GLN A 99 0.03 9.99 17.02
N ASP A 100 0.31 11.31 17.01
CA ASP A 100 0.68 12.04 18.21
C ASP A 100 0.28 13.53 18.07
N PRO A 101 -0.94 13.89 18.54
CA PRO A 101 -1.40 15.27 18.53
C PRO A 101 -0.50 16.21 19.36
N GLY A 102 0.08 15.69 20.44
CA GLY A 102 0.93 16.45 21.36
C GLY A 102 2.22 16.91 20.68
N ARG A 103 2.91 15.98 20.00
CA ARG A 103 4.15 16.28 19.27
C ARG A 103 3.95 17.27 18.13
N VAL A 104 2.79 17.23 17.46
CA VAL A 104 2.44 18.26 16.46
C VAL A 104 2.29 19.63 17.11
N ASN A 105 1.59 19.73 18.24
CA ASN A 105 1.43 21.00 18.95
C ASN A 105 2.77 21.57 19.43
N THR A 106 3.64 20.74 20.01
CA THR A 106 5.02 21.15 20.38
C THR A 106 5.82 21.63 19.16
N PHE A 107 5.67 20.98 18.01
CA PHE A 107 6.31 21.41 16.77
C PHE A 107 5.82 22.79 16.31
N LEU A 108 4.50 23.03 16.36
CA LEU A 108 3.89 24.30 15.98
C LEU A 108 4.36 25.45 16.89
N GLU A 109 4.41 25.21 18.20
CA GLU A 109 4.88 26.19 19.18
C GLU A 109 6.38 26.51 19.00
N SER A 110 7.20 25.50 18.76
CA SER A 110 8.66 25.66 18.60
C SER A 110 9.08 26.27 17.26
N ASN A 111 8.28 26.12 16.20
CA ASN A 111 8.65 26.55 14.83
C ASN A 111 7.85 27.76 14.30
N GLY A 112 6.88 28.28 15.06
CA GLY A 112 6.14 29.50 14.77
C GLY A 112 5.58 29.57 13.33
N ALA A 113 6.02 30.55 12.54
CA ALA A 113 5.51 30.80 11.19
C ALA A 113 5.72 29.63 10.21
N TRP A 114 6.84 28.90 10.31
CA TRP A 114 7.09 27.72 9.46
C TRP A 114 6.16 26.56 9.81
N GLY A 115 5.92 26.35 11.11
CA GLY A 115 4.93 25.38 11.58
C GLY A 115 3.54 25.68 11.03
N GLN A 116 3.08 26.93 11.16
CA GLN A 116 1.77 27.36 10.65
C GLN A 116 1.64 27.22 9.13
N PHE A 117 2.71 27.50 8.37
CA PHE A 117 2.70 27.29 6.92
C PHE A 117 2.51 25.81 6.57
N LEU A 118 3.27 24.92 7.20
CA LEU A 118 3.17 23.47 7.00
C LEU A 118 1.78 22.92 7.39
N ASP A 119 1.19 23.43 8.47
CA ASP A 119 -0.16 23.09 8.90
C ASP A 119 -1.21 23.54 7.89
N THR A 120 -1.06 24.74 7.33
CA THR A 120 -1.97 25.29 6.30
C THR A 120 -2.00 24.43 5.03
N ILE A 121 -0.86 23.86 4.63
CA ILE A 121 -0.77 22.93 3.49
C ILE A 121 -1.01 21.46 3.89
N GLN A 122 -1.46 21.20 5.12
CA GLN A 122 -1.83 19.89 5.68
C GLN A 122 -0.67 18.88 5.74
N MET A 123 0.55 19.32 6.09
CA MET A 123 1.72 18.42 6.20
C MET A 123 1.78 17.62 7.50
N PHE A 124 1.01 18.00 8.52
CA PHE A 124 0.80 17.20 9.75
C PHE A 124 -0.41 16.25 9.65
N ASP A 125 -1.14 16.35 8.55
CA ASP A 125 -2.38 15.63 8.26
C ASP A 125 -2.32 15.07 6.83
N VAL A 126 -1.14 14.57 6.40
CA VAL A 126 -0.88 14.20 5.00
C VAL A 126 -1.89 13.18 4.49
N TYR A 127 -2.17 12.15 5.28
CA TYR A 127 -3.04 11.04 4.89
C TYR A 127 -4.54 11.41 4.82
N SER A 128 -4.95 12.47 5.53
CA SER A 128 -6.32 13.01 5.50
C SER A 128 -6.42 14.30 4.67
N SER A 129 -5.29 14.78 4.11
CA SER A 129 -5.26 16.03 3.35
C SER A 129 -6.07 15.96 2.05
N VAL A 130 -6.56 17.11 1.61
CA VAL A 130 -7.37 17.23 0.38
C VAL A 130 -6.55 16.83 -0.85
N TRP A 131 -5.29 17.21 -0.90
CA TRP A 131 -4.40 16.94 -2.04
C TRP A 131 -3.98 15.48 -2.12
N PHE A 132 -3.67 14.83 -0.99
CA PHE A 132 -3.36 13.40 -0.95
C PHE A 132 -4.59 12.57 -1.35
N SER A 133 -5.76 12.93 -0.79
CA SER A 133 -7.03 12.31 -1.12
C SER A 133 -7.37 12.45 -2.61
N ALA A 134 -7.10 13.61 -3.22
CA ALA A 134 -7.31 13.80 -4.65
C ALA A 134 -6.44 12.86 -5.51
N ILE A 135 -5.15 12.71 -5.18
CA ILE A 135 -4.24 11.79 -5.89
C ILE A 135 -4.73 10.34 -5.75
N TYR A 136 -5.08 9.93 -4.53
CA TYR A 136 -5.60 8.61 -4.22
C TYR A 136 -6.92 8.32 -4.95
N LEU A 137 -7.87 9.25 -4.95
CA LEU A 137 -9.15 9.10 -5.67
C LEU A 137 -8.94 9.02 -7.19
N LEU A 138 -8.03 9.83 -7.75
CA LEU A 138 -7.66 9.72 -9.16
C LEU A 138 -7.05 8.36 -9.49
N LEU A 139 -6.18 7.85 -8.62
CA LEU A 139 -5.59 6.51 -8.77
C LEU A 139 -6.68 5.43 -8.72
N MET A 140 -7.63 5.55 -7.79
CA MET A 140 -8.75 4.62 -7.65
C MET A 140 -9.65 4.61 -8.89
N VAL A 141 -10.03 5.78 -9.39
CA VAL A 141 -10.84 5.91 -10.62
C VAL A 141 -10.07 5.38 -11.83
N SER A 142 -8.77 5.65 -11.92
CA SER A 142 -7.89 5.12 -12.97
C SER A 142 -7.85 3.58 -12.95
N LEU A 143 -7.69 3.00 -11.76
CA LEU A 143 -7.68 1.56 -11.53
C LEU A 143 -8.99 0.91 -12.01
N ILE A 144 -10.14 1.45 -11.57
CA ILE A 144 -11.47 0.99 -12.00
C ILE A 144 -11.60 1.08 -13.53
N GLY A 145 -11.20 2.22 -14.09
CA GLY A 145 -11.22 2.47 -15.54
C GLY A 145 -10.35 1.53 -16.35
N CYS A 146 -9.25 1.04 -15.78
CA CYS A 146 -8.39 0.03 -16.41
C CYS A 146 -8.97 -1.39 -16.27
N ILE A 147 -9.54 -1.74 -15.10
CA ILE A 147 -10.05 -3.08 -14.80
C ILE A 147 -11.30 -3.40 -15.60
N ILE A 148 -12.33 -2.55 -15.59
CA ILE A 148 -13.64 -2.85 -16.20
C ILE A 148 -13.53 -3.29 -17.68
N PRO A 149 -12.91 -2.53 -18.59
CA PRO A 149 -12.84 -2.92 -19.99
C PRO A 149 -12.01 -4.18 -20.19
N ARG A 150 -10.94 -4.35 -19.41
CA ARG A 150 -10.06 -5.52 -19.48
C ARG A 150 -10.77 -6.78 -19.00
N THR A 151 -11.51 -6.71 -17.89
CA THR A 151 -12.37 -7.79 -17.39
C THR A 151 -13.37 -8.21 -18.46
N LYS A 152 -14.04 -7.25 -19.11
CA LYS A 152 -15.02 -7.54 -20.16
C LYS A 152 -14.40 -8.24 -21.36
N GLN A 153 -13.22 -7.78 -21.82
CA GLN A 153 -12.50 -8.39 -22.93
C GLN A 153 -12.02 -9.80 -22.59
N HIS A 154 -11.42 -9.98 -21.42
CA HIS A 154 -10.94 -11.27 -20.94
C HIS A 154 -12.08 -12.27 -20.75
N TRP A 155 -13.20 -11.83 -20.16
CA TRP A 155 -14.41 -12.64 -20.04
C TRP A 155 -14.93 -13.11 -21.40
N LYS A 156 -14.95 -12.21 -22.39
CA LYS A 156 -15.34 -12.55 -23.77
C LYS A 156 -14.37 -13.57 -24.39
N ALA A 157 -13.05 -13.37 -24.22
CA ALA A 157 -12.02 -14.26 -24.75
C ALA A 157 -12.08 -15.68 -24.13
N MET A 158 -12.27 -15.75 -22.82
CA MET A 158 -12.44 -17.02 -22.10
C MET A 158 -13.70 -17.78 -22.53
N ARG A 159 -14.74 -17.10 -23.02
CA ARG A 159 -15.98 -17.74 -23.48
C ARG A 159 -16.01 -18.00 -24.99
N SER A 160 -15.19 -17.33 -25.78
CA SER A 160 -15.07 -17.59 -27.21
C SER A 160 -14.33 -18.91 -27.49
N SER A 161 -14.69 -19.56 -28.60
CA SER A 161 -13.94 -20.71 -29.12
C SER A 161 -12.54 -20.29 -29.59
N PRO A 162 -11.53 -21.19 -29.51
CA PRO A 162 -10.21 -20.95 -30.07
C PRO A 162 -10.29 -20.43 -31.52
N PRO A 163 -9.54 -19.37 -31.88
CA PRO A 163 -9.60 -18.76 -33.20
C PRO A 163 -9.12 -19.74 -34.28
N LYS A 164 -9.69 -19.62 -35.49
CA LYS A 164 -9.31 -20.47 -36.63
C LYS A 164 -7.83 -20.31 -36.98
N ALA A 165 -7.24 -21.37 -37.53
CA ALA A 165 -5.86 -21.32 -38.02
C ALA A 165 -5.71 -20.25 -39.11
N PRO A 166 -4.67 -19.40 -39.06
CA PRO A 166 -4.43 -18.42 -40.11
C PRO A 166 -4.01 -19.09 -41.41
N ARG A 167 -4.37 -18.48 -42.55
CA ARG A 167 -4.13 -19.02 -43.90
C ARG A 167 -2.65 -19.27 -44.24
N ARG A 168 -1.70 -18.66 -43.52
CA ARG A 168 -0.25 -18.80 -43.75
C ARG A 168 0.46 -19.11 -42.43
N LEU A 169 0.50 -20.38 -42.05
CA LEU A 169 1.16 -20.86 -40.83
C LEU A 169 2.67 -20.59 -40.83
N SER A 170 3.31 -20.57 -42.01
CA SER A 170 4.75 -20.29 -42.15
C SER A 170 5.20 -18.89 -41.73
N ARG A 171 4.26 -17.96 -41.51
CA ARG A 171 4.56 -16.61 -41.00
C ARG A 171 4.46 -16.50 -39.48
N MET A 172 4.04 -17.56 -38.79
CA MET A 172 3.90 -17.54 -37.34
C MET A 172 5.25 -17.79 -36.65
N PRO A 173 5.60 -17.01 -35.61
CA PRO A 173 6.71 -17.36 -34.72
C PRO A 173 6.46 -18.74 -34.10
N GLY A 174 7.41 -19.66 -34.22
CA GLY A 174 7.27 -21.03 -33.71
C GLY A 174 6.60 -22.02 -34.68
N TYR A 175 6.48 -21.69 -35.97
CA TYR A 175 6.10 -22.66 -36.99
C TYR A 175 7.11 -23.82 -37.06
N ALA A 176 6.61 -25.04 -36.97
CA ALA A 176 7.36 -26.26 -37.21
C ALA A 176 6.55 -27.19 -38.12
N SER A 177 7.22 -27.82 -39.07
CA SER A 177 6.63 -28.82 -39.97
C SER A 177 7.32 -30.16 -39.77
N PHE A 178 6.53 -31.20 -39.61
CA PHE A 178 7.02 -32.58 -39.50
C PHE A 178 6.32 -33.43 -40.54
N THR A 179 7.06 -34.36 -41.14
CA THR A 179 6.47 -35.38 -42.00
C THR A 179 5.89 -36.46 -41.09
N SER A 180 4.60 -36.76 -41.22
CA SER A 180 3.99 -37.87 -40.48
C SER A 180 4.56 -39.21 -40.95
N ALA A 181 4.77 -40.14 -40.02
CA ALA A 181 5.04 -41.54 -40.38
C ALA A 181 3.79 -42.14 -41.02
N GLN A 182 3.95 -42.83 -42.16
CA GLN A 182 2.84 -43.50 -42.84
C GLN A 182 2.18 -44.50 -41.89
N GLY A 183 0.88 -44.30 -41.63
CA GLY A 183 0.06 -45.26 -40.88
C GLY A 183 -0.61 -46.27 -41.83
N ASP A 184 -0.95 -47.44 -41.27
CA ASP A 184 -1.61 -48.56 -41.95
C ASP A 184 -3.12 -48.27 -42.25
N ALA A 185 -3.42 -47.12 -42.84
CA ALA A 185 -4.79 -46.74 -43.20
C ALA A 185 -5.07 -47.05 -44.69
N GLU A 186 -6.26 -47.60 -44.98
CA GLU A 186 -6.68 -47.97 -46.34
C GLU A 186 -6.82 -46.75 -47.26
N THR A 187 -7.15 -45.57 -46.72
CA THR A 187 -7.18 -44.30 -47.46
C THR A 187 -6.47 -43.16 -46.71
N ARG A 188 -6.00 -42.17 -47.46
CA ARG A 188 -5.29 -40.99 -46.91
C ARG A 188 -6.20 -40.10 -46.06
N GLU A 189 -7.48 -40.02 -46.40
CA GLU A 189 -8.46 -39.20 -45.67
C GLU A 189 -8.76 -39.80 -44.28
N ASP A 190 -8.92 -41.12 -44.19
CA ASP A 190 -9.14 -41.80 -42.90
C ASP A 190 -7.92 -41.69 -41.97
N ALA A 191 -6.71 -41.70 -42.55
CA ALA A 191 -5.46 -41.50 -41.81
C ALA A 191 -5.37 -40.10 -41.20
N ASP A 192 -5.76 -39.07 -41.96
CA ASP A 192 -5.71 -37.68 -41.54
C ASP A 192 -6.76 -37.40 -40.44
N GLU A 193 -7.97 -37.93 -40.57
CA GLU A 193 -9.02 -37.82 -39.55
C GLU A 193 -8.65 -38.51 -38.23
N ALA A 194 -8.14 -39.75 -38.29
CA ALA A 194 -7.68 -40.47 -37.09
C ALA A 194 -6.52 -39.77 -36.39
N PHE A 195 -5.60 -39.17 -37.17
CA PHE A 195 -4.49 -38.37 -36.63
C PHE A 195 -5.00 -37.13 -35.90
N LEU A 196 -5.93 -36.38 -36.51
CA LEU A 196 -6.53 -35.21 -35.88
C LEU A 196 -7.27 -35.59 -34.59
N ASP A 197 -8.01 -36.69 -34.57
CA ASP A 197 -8.73 -37.11 -33.37
C ASP A 197 -7.79 -37.54 -32.23
N ALA A 198 -6.71 -38.25 -32.55
CA ALA A 198 -5.66 -38.58 -31.58
C ALA A 198 -4.96 -37.31 -31.04
N ALA A 199 -4.68 -36.33 -31.90
CA ALA A 199 -4.11 -35.05 -31.52
C ALA A 199 -5.07 -34.25 -30.61
N ALA A 200 -6.36 -34.22 -30.95
CA ALA A 200 -7.41 -33.56 -30.16
C ALA A 200 -7.52 -34.18 -28.76
N ALA A 201 -7.52 -35.51 -28.65
CA ALA A 201 -7.55 -36.22 -27.38
C ALA A 201 -6.32 -35.89 -26.51
N ARG A 202 -5.12 -35.87 -27.11
CA ARG A 202 -3.88 -35.53 -26.42
C ARG A 202 -3.88 -34.07 -25.93
N LEU A 203 -4.27 -33.12 -26.78
CA LEU A 203 -4.36 -31.70 -26.42
C LEU A 203 -5.38 -31.47 -25.29
N LYS A 204 -6.54 -32.12 -25.35
CA LYS A 204 -7.56 -32.05 -24.28
C LYS A 204 -7.02 -32.61 -22.96
N LYS A 205 -6.31 -33.75 -23.00
CA LYS A 205 -5.65 -34.34 -21.80
C LYS A 205 -4.58 -33.41 -21.22
N SER A 206 -3.89 -32.65 -22.06
CA SER A 206 -2.92 -31.61 -21.65
C SER A 206 -3.57 -30.28 -21.21
N GLY A 207 -4.90 -30.21 -21.11
CA GLY A 207 -5.62 -29.04 -20.61
C GLY A 207 -5.77 -27.89 -21.61
N TYR A 208 -5.66 -28.16 -22.91
CA TYR A 208 -5.95 -27.18 -23.95
C TYR A 208 -7.45 -27.11 -24.23
N ARG A 209 -7.93 -25.89 -24.53
CA ARG A 209 -9.24 -25.68 -25.16
C ARG A 209 -9.07 -25.90 -26.64
N ILE A 210 -9.90 -26.74 -27.23
CA ILE A 210 -9.77 -27.16 -28.64
C ILE A 210 -10.99 -26.73 -29.46
N ASN A 211 -10.75 -26.45 -30.73
CA ASN A 211 -11.76 -26.26 -31.77
C ASN A 211 -11.37 -27.15 -32.96
N ARG A 212 -12.02 -28.30 -33.09
CA ARG A 212 -11.80 -29.28 -34.16
C ARG A 212 -12.56 -28.83 -35.41
N GLN A 213 -11.84 -28.66 -36.51
CA GLN A 213 -12.37 -28.43 -37.86
C GLN A 213 -11.95 -29.63 -38.72
N SER A 214 -12.53 -29.80 -39.91
CA SER A 214 -12.25 -30.95 -40.80
C SER A 214 -10.78 -31.06 -41.22
N ASP A 215 -10.07 -29.94 -41.35
CA ASP A 215 -8.70 -29.89 -41.87
C ASP A 215 -7.64 -29.50 -40.82
N HIS A 216 -8.06 -29.05 -39.63
CA HIS A 216 -7.14 -28.59 -38.59
C HIS A 216 -7.74 -28.58 -37.18
N ILE A 217 -6.87 -28.46 -36.17
CA ILE A 217 -7.25 -28.22 -34.78
C ILE A 217 -6.64 -26.91 -34.32
N ALA A 218 -7.49 -25.98 -33.88
CA ALA A 218 -7.04 -24.82 -33.13
C ALA A 218 -7.08 -25.14 -31.63
N ALA A 219 -5.97 -24.91 -30.94
CA ALA A 219 -5.85 -25.17 -29.51
C ALA A 219 -5.19 -24.01 -28.78
N GLU A 220 -5.71 -23.64 -27.61
CA GLU A 220 -5.17 -22.56 -26.78
C GLU A 220 -5.17 -22.91 -25.29
N ARG A 221 -4.23 -22.34 -24.56
CA ARG A 221 -4.09 -22.40 -23.10
C ARG A 221 -3.38 -21.13 -22.62
N GLY A 222 -3.56 -20.75 -21.35
CA GLY A 222 -2.75 -19.68 -20.74
C GLY A 222 -3.55 -18.53 -20.08
N TYR A 223 -4.88 -18.59 -20.08
CA TYR A 223 -5.72 -17.53 -19.47
C TYR A 223 -5.49 -17.32 -17.97
N LEU A 224 -4.93 -18.31 -17.25
CA LEU A 224 -4.71 -18.22 -15.80
C LEU A 224 -3.80 -17.05 -15.40
N ARG A 225 -2.77 -16.75 -16.19
CA ARG A 225 -1.86 -15.62 -15.92
C ARG A 225 -2.60 -14.28 -15.94
N GLU A 226 -3.48 -14.11 -16.92
CA GLU A 226 -4.27 -12.88 -17.03
C GLU A 226 -5.41 -12.83 -16.01
N THR A 227 -6.09 -13.95 -15.76
CA THR A 227 -7.09 -14.06 -14.68
C THR A 227 -6.50 -13.71 -13.34
N GLY A 228 -5.34 -14.28 -12.99
CA GLY A 228 -4.67 -14.03 -11.71
C GLY A 228 -4.31 -12.56 -11.53
N ASN A 229 -3.75 -11.93 -12.57
CA ASN A 229 -3.48 -10.50 -12.55
C ASN A 229 -4.76 -9.67 -12.34
N LEU A 230 -5.85 -10.02 -13.01
CA LEU A 230 -7.11 -9.30 -12.89
C LEU A 230 -7.76 -9.47 -11.51
N VAL A 231 -7.75 -10.70 -10.98
CA VAL A 231 -8.24 -11.02 -9.64
C VAL A 231 -7.46 -10.24 -8.58
N PHE A 232 -6.13 -10.14 -8.70
CA PHE A 232 -5.32 -9.33 -7.79
C PHE A 232 -5.77 -7.87 -7.75
N HIS A 233 -5.98 -7.25 -8.92
CA HIS A 233 -6.41 -5.85 -8.99
C HIS A 233 -7.84 -5.66 -8.45
N ILE A 234 -8.75 -6.61 -8.73
CA ILE A 234 -10.11 -6.58 -8.17
C ILE A 234 -10.08 -6.75 -6.65
N ALA A 235 -9.26 -7.67 -6.13
CA ALA A 235 -9.13 -7.89 -4.69
C ALA A 235 -8.61 -6.63 -4.00
N LEU A 236 -7.56 -6.01 -4.54
CA LEU A 236 -7.04 -4.74 -4.02
C LEU A 236 -8.12 -3.65 -4.02
N LEU A 237 -8.84 -3.48 -5.12
CA LEU A 237 -9.96 -2.54 -5.21
C LEU A 237 -11.04 -2.81 -4.15
N MET A 238 -11.44 -4.08 -3.97
CA MET A 238 -12.47 -4.45 -3.01
C MET A 238 -12.03 -4.25 -1.56
N THR A 239 -10.78 -4.60 -1.22
CA THR A 239 -10.21 -4.34 0.11
C THR A 239 -10.23 -2.85 0.41
N THR A 240 -9.72 -2.05 -0.52
CA THR A 240 -9.66 -0.59 -0.34
C THR A 240 -11.06 0.03 -0.25
N LEU A 241 -12.02 -0.42 -1.06
CA LEU A 241 -13.41 0.03 -0.97
C LEU A 241 -14.05 -0.35 0.38
N THR A 242 -13.79 -1.55 0.87
CA THR A 242 -14.29 -2.02 2.17
C THR A 242 -13.73 -1.17 3.30
N MET A 243 -12.43 -0.87 3.27
CA MET A 243 -11.79 0.03 4.25
C MET A 243 -12.36 1.44 4.19
N ALA A 244 -12.57 1.99 2.98
CA ALA A 244 -13.16 3.30 2.81
C ALA A 244 -14.59 3.36 3.38
N ILE A 245 -15.41 2.36 3.11
CA ILE A 245 -16.75 2.23 3.71
C ILE A 245 -16.63 2.15 5.23
N GLY A 246 -15.73 1.31 5.77
CA GLY A 246 -15.49 1.20 7.20
C GLY A 246 -15.09 2.53 7.85
N SER A 247 -14.25 3.33 7.21
CA SER A 247 -13.85 4.66 7.67
C SER A 247 -15.01 5.68 7.61
N LEU A 248 -15.90 5.57 6.63
CA LEU A 248 -17.06 6.48 6.50
C LEU A 248 -18.14 6.21 7.56
N PHE A 249 -18.38 4.93 7.88
CA PHE A 249 -19.48 4.49 8.75
C PHE A 249 -19.03 3.98 10.13
N GLY A 250 -17.73 3.96 10.40
CA GLY A 250 -17.16 3.58 11.68
C GLY A 250 -16.66 4.79 12.47
N TYR A 251 -15.89 4.52 13.52
CA TYR A 251 -15.21 5.53 14.31
C TYR A 251 -13.86 5.00 14.79
N GLU A 252 -12.94 5.92 15.08
CA GLU A 252 -11.70 5.65 15.77
C GLU A 252 -11.69 6.44 17.08
N GLY A 253 -11.16 5.85 18.16
CA GLY A 253 -11.03 6.53 19.43
C GLY A 253 -9.83 6.01 20.19
N GLN A 254 -9.11 6.91 20.86
CA GLN A 254 -7.91 6.60 21.63
C GLN A 254 -8.13 6.96 23.10
N ARG A 255 -7.60 6.13 23.99
CA ARG A 255 -7.68 6.33 25.45
C ARG A 255 -6.49 5.67 26.14
N ILE A 256 -5.82 6.40 27.03
CA ILE A 256 -4.74 5.88 27.88
C ILE A 256 -5.33 5.22 29.13
N LEU A 257 -5.39 3.89 29.19
CA LEU A 257 -5.94 3.19 30.35
C LEU A 257 -4.85 2.82 31.36
N VAL A 258 -5.01 3.23 32.62
CA VAL A 258 -4.09 2.84 33.71
C VAL A 258 -4.53 1.50 34.30
N GLU A 259 -3.58 0.69 34.79
CA GLU A 259 -3.90 -0.57 35.47
C GLU A 259 -4.90 -0.36 36.61
N GLY A 260 -5.93 -1.21 36.66
CA GLY A 260 -7.06 -1.10 37.59
C GLY A 260 -8.21 -0.22 37.09
N GLU A 261 -8.01 0.62 36.06
CA GLU A 261 -9.07 1.44 35.51
C GLU A 261 -10.03 0.65 34.62
N THR A 262 -11.28 1.11 34.56
CA THR A 262 -12.30 0.60 33.66
C THR A 262 -12.70 1.69 32.67
N PHE A 263 -12.47 1.43 31.39
CA PHE A 263 -13.00 2.18 30.28
C PHE A 263 -14.46 1.78 30.01
N SER A 264 -15.31 2.77 29.76
CA SER A 264 -16.68 2.57 29.26
C SER A 264 -16.81 3.23 27.90
N ASN A 265 -17.37 2.53 26.91
CA ASN A 265 -17.50 3.04 25.55
C ASN A 265 -18.52 4.18 25.44
N SER A 266 -18.08 5.39 25.80
CA SER A 266 -18.87 6.61 25.74
C SER A 266 -17.98 7.74 25.25
N LEU A 267 -18.58 8.73 24.56
CA LEU A 267 -17.84 9.81 23.93
C LEU A 267 -16.91 10.57 24.90
N VAL A 268 -17.36 10.77 26.15
CA VAL A 268 -16.60 11.48 27.19
C VAL A 268 -15.44 10.68 27.79
N SER A 269 -15.35 9.38 27.50
CA SER A 269 -14.31 8.49 28.02
C SER A 269 -13.10 8.37 27.09
N TYR A 270 -13.10 9.05 25.94
CA TYR A 270 -12.01 9.06 24.97
C TYR A 270 -11.12 10.29 25.14
N ASP A 271 -9.81 10.10 24.99
CA ASP A 271 -8.84 11.22 24.96
C ASP A 271 -8.84 11.89 23.57
N SER A 272 -9.04 11.10 22.51
CA SER A 272 -9.31 11.57 21.15
C SER A 272 -10.38 10.69 20.50
N PHE A 273 -11.25 11.29 19.69
CA PHE A 273 -12.36 10.59 19.03
C PHE A 273 -12.58 11.17 17.63
N GLU A 274 -12.50 10.30 16.63
CA GLU A 274 -12.65 10.63 15.21
C GLU A 274 -13.80 9.80 14.61
N PRO A 275 -15.02 10.35 14.54
CA PRO A 275 -16.14 9.68 13.89
C PRO A 275 -15.98 9.75 12.37
N GLY A 276 -16.38 8.68 11.69
CA GLY A 276 -16.59 8.70 10.25
C GLY A 276 -17.66 9.71 9.85
N SER A 277 -17.59 10.24 8.62
CA SER A 277 -18.49 11.30 8.16
C SER A 277 -19.99 10.93 8.16
N TYR A 278 -20.32 9.63 8.18
CA TYR A 278 -21.69 9.11 8.24
C TYR A 278 -21.96 8.34 9.55
N TYR A 279 -21.10 8.46 10.55
CA TYR A 279 -21.29 7.83 11.86
C TYR A 279 -21.94 8.81 12.83
N ASP A 280 -22.89 8.30 13.62
CA ASP A 280 -23.52 9.05 14.71
C ASP A 280 -22.80 8.71 16.02
N ALA A 281 -22.18 9.72 16.63
CA ALA A 281 -21.40 9.57 17.86
C ALA A 281 -22.26 9.17 19.07
N ASP A 282 -23.59 9.33 19.00
CA ASP A 282 -24.50 8.86 20.05
C ASP A 282 -24.80 7.35 19.93
N ASN A 283 -24.43 6.71 18.81
CA ASN A 283 -24.70 5.30 18.53
C ASN A 283 -23.49 4.39 18.82
N LEU A 284 -22.83 4.62 19.97
CA LEU A 284 -21.71 3.81 20.43
C LEU A 284 -22.21 2.48 21.02
N PRO A 285 -21.61 1.32 20.65
CA PRO A 285 -21.95 0.05 21.27
C PRO A 285 -21.69 0.05 22.78
N ASP A 286 -22.62 -0.45 23.60
CA ASP A 286 -22.41 -0.50 25.05
C ASP A 286 -21.43 -1.63 25.41
N PHE A 287 -20.22 -1.24 25.80
CA PHE A 287 -19.25 -2.16 26.39
C PHE A 287 -18.34 -1.46 27.39
N ARG A 288 -17.73 -2.27 28.25
CA ARG A 288 -16.68 -1.86 29.19
C ARG A 288 -15.44 -2.71 28.98
N LEU A 289 -14.29 -2.11 29.23
CA LEU A 289 -13.00 -2.77 29.21
C LEU A 289 -12.22 -2.35 30.46
N LYS A 290 -11.85 -3.30 31.29
CA LYS A 290 -11.01 -3.08 32.46
C LYS A 290 -9.61 -3.62 32.18
N LEU A 291 -8.60 -2.81 32.45
CA LEU A 291 -7.20 -3.26 32.41
C LEU A 291 -6.84 -3.80 33.78
N ASP A 292 -6.60 -5.10 33.88
CA ASP A 292 -6.19 -5.70 35.16
C ASP A 292 -4.69 -5.54 35.39
N THR A 293 -3.89 -5.96 34.40
CA THR A 293 -2.43 -5.91 34.46
C THR A 293 -1.86 -5.77 33.06
N PHE A 294 -0.79 -5.02 32.93
CA PHE A 294 0.02 -4.85 31.75
C PHE A 294 1.43 -5.38 32.02
N THR A 295 1.94 -6.26 31.16
CA THR A 295 3.27 -6.84 31.30
C THR A 295 4.09 -6.56 30.05
N SER A 296 5.17 -5.81 30.22
CA SER A 296 6.21 -5.63 29.21
C SER A 296 7.39 -6.52 29.54
N THR A 297 7.87 -7.29 28.56
CA THR A 297 9.06 -8.12 28.71
C THR A 297 10.08 -7.69 27.68
N PHE A 298 11.32 -7.51 28.13
CA PHE A 298 12.47 -7.15 27.31
C PHE A 298 13.52 -8.26 27.42
N ASP A 299 14.41 -8.36 26.43
CA ASP A 299 15.51 -9.31 26.48
C ASP A 299 16.60 -8.80 27.42
N ASP A 300 16.84 -9.51 28.51
CA ASP A 300 17.87 -9.20 29.50
C ASP A 300 19.03 -10.22 29.50
N GLN A 301 19.03 -11.17 28.56
CA GLN A 301 20.02 -12.27 28.50
C GLN A 301 20.97 -12.16 27.32
N ALA A 302 20.52 -11.61 26.19
CA ALA A 302 21.30 -11.56 24.97
C ALA A 302 22.38 -10.47 25.04
N ALA A 303 23.60 -10.79 24.60
CA ALA A 303 24.68 -9.82 24.52
C ALA A 303 24.55 -8.91 23.28
N GLY A 304 25.10 -7.69 23.37
CA GLY A 304 25.14 -6.73 22.26
C GLY A 304 23.77 -6.09 21.98
N ASN A 305 23.49 -5.81 20.71
CA ASN A 305 22.31 -5.03 20.29
C ASN A 305 20.94 -5.69 20.57
N GLN A 306 20.94 -6.94 21.03
CA GLN A 306 19.73 -7.66 21.42
C GLN A 306 19.34 -7.42 22.88
N PHE A 307 20.26 -6.96 23.73
CA PHE A 307 19.95 -6.56 25.10
C PHE A 307 18.98 -5.37 25.11
N GLY A 308 17.95 -5.43 25.94
CA GLY A 308 16.90 -4.41 26.06
C GLY A 308 15.87 -4.43 24.93
N GLN A 309 15.93 -5.36 23.98
CA GLN A 309 14.93 -5.43 22.90
C GLN A 309 13.58 -5.94 23.42
N PRO A 310 12.45 -5.33 23.01
CA PRO A 310 11.14 -5.78 23.45
C PRO A 310 10.81 -7.19 22.95
N ARG A 311 10.21 -8.02 23.81
CA ARG A 311 9.82 -9.41 23.54
C ARG A 311 8.31 -9.58 23.52
N SER A 312 7.60 -9.03 24.50
CA SER A 312 6.14 -9.12 24.57
C SER A 312 5.54 -7.94 25.32
N PHE A 313 4.34 -7.55 24.88
CA PHE A 313 3.48 -6.57 25.53
C PHE A 313 2.10 -7.21 25.67
N ASP A 314 1.79 -7.65 26.88
CA ASP A 314 0.58 -8.41 27.19
C ASP A 314 -0.28 -7.63 28.18
N ALA A 315 -1.48 -7.23 27.73
CA ALA A 315 -2.48 -6.56 28.56
C ALA A 315 -3.57 -7.58 28.93
N LYS A 316 -3.69 -7.94 30.21
CA LYS A 316 -4.82 -8.74 30.70
C LYS A 316 -6.00 -7.79 30.90
N VAL A 317 -7.08 -8.07 30.17
CA VAL A 317 -8.26 -7.23 30.17
C VAL A 317 -9.51 -8.06 30.44
N GLU A 318 -10.45 -7.46 31.16
CA GLU A 318 -11.82 -7.95 31.28
C GLU A 318 -12.72 -7.09 30.40
N THR A 319 -13.39 -7.70 29.44
CA THR A 319 -14.37 -7.01 28.61
C THR A 319 -15.78 -7.40 29.03
N THR A 320 -16.66 -6.42 29.18
CA THR A 320 -18.07 -6.63 29.47
C THR A 320 -18.93 -6.07 28.33
N ALA A 321 -19.70 -6.92 27.68
CA ALA A 321 -20.71 -6.53 26.69
C ALA A 321 -21.94 -7.42 26.84
N ASP A 322 -23.15 -6.86 26.61
CA ASP A 322 -24.43 -7.58 26.73
C ASP A 322 -24.59 -8.34 28.06
N GLY A 323 -24.04 -7.79 29.15
CA GLY A 323 -24.07 -8.42 30.49
C GLY A 323 -23.15 -9.63 30.68
N LYS A 324 -22.29 -9.96 29.72
CA LYS A 324 -21.28 -11.03 29.83
C LYS A 324 -19.90 -10.43 30.00
N THR A 325 -19.14 -10.95 30.95
CA THR A 325 -17.73 -10.59 31.16
C THR A 325 -16.84 -11.73 30.71
N GLU A 326 -15.86 -11.41 29.88
CA GLU A 326 -14.85 -12.34 29.36
C GLU A 326 -13.46 -11.77 29.62
N SER A 327 -12.52 -12.65 29.96
CA SER A 327 -11.11 -12.28 30.16
C SER A 327 -10.30 -12.60 28.92
N HIS A 328 -9.49 -11.63 28.49
CA HIS A 328 -8.65 -11.74 27.30
C HIS A 328 -7.24 -11.26 27.60
N VAL A 329 -6.30 -11.66 26.73
CA VAL A 329 -4.96 -11.08 26.68
C VAL A 329 -4.86 -10.29 25.39
N LEU A 330 -4.91 -8.96 25.50
CA LEU A 330 -4.71 -8.05 24.39
C LEU A 330 -3.21 -7.90 24.11
N LYS A 331 -2.81 -8.11 22.85
CA LYS A 331 -1.41 -7.99 22.38
C LYS A 331 -1.34 -7.10 21.15
N VAL A 332 -0.14 -6.60 20.82
CA VAL A 332 0.10 -5.70 19.67
C VAL A 332 -0.45 -6.26 18.34
N ASN A 333 -0.29 -7.57 18.10
CA ASN A 333 -0.77 -8.24 16.88
C ASN A 333 -1.97 -9.18 17.12
N ASP A 334 -2.57 -9.14 18.32
CA ASP A 334 -3.72 -9.97 18.69
C ASP A 334 -4.78 -9.09 19.39
N PRO A 335 -5.59 -8.35 18.60
CA PRO A 335 -6.58 -7.43 19.13
C PRO A 335 -7.80 -8.15 19.71
N VAL A 336 -8.44 -7.54 20.70
CA VAL A 336 -9.68 -8.04 21.31
C VAL A 336 -10.86 -7.39 20.61
N ARG A 337 -11.94 -8.15 20.35
CA ARG A 337 -13.18 -7.60 19.79
C ARG A 337 -14.30 -7.68 20.83
N VAL A 338 -14.89 -6.54 21.15
CA VAL A 338 -15.96 -6.38 22.13
C VAL A 338 -17.05 -5.48 21.56
N GLY A 339 -18.33 -5.87 21.66
CA GLY A 339 -19.43 -5.05 21.14
C GLY A 339 -19.35 -4.73 19.64
N GLY A 340 -18.65 -5.56 18.84
CA GLY A 340 -18.38 -5.29 17.42
C GLY A 340 -17.19 -4.35 17.15
N VAL A 341 -16.57 -3.81 18.19
CA VAL A 341 -15.44 -2.86 18.13
C VAL A 341 -14.13 -3.62 18.33
N GLY A 342 -13.11 -3.29 17.54
CA GLY A 342 -11.76 -3.81 17.71
C GLY A 342 -10.95 -2.91 18.65
N VAL A 343 -10.38 -3.50 19.70
CA VAL A 343 -9.48 -2.83 20.64
C VAL A 343 -8.06 -3.25 20.33
N TYR A 344 -7.19 -2.27 20.11
CA TYR A 344 -5.81 -2.47 19.71
C TYR A 344 -4.87 -1.85 20.75
N LEU A 345 -3.77 -2.55 21.04
CA LEU A 345 -2.69 -2.00 21.85
C LEU A 345 -1.75 -1.20 20.95
N THR A 346 -1.84 0.13 21.01
CA THR A 346 -1.05 1.04 20.16
C THR A 346 0.21 1.58 20.83
N GLY A 347 0.24 1.60 22.17
CA GLY A 347 1.37 2.09 22.94
C GLY A 347 1.26 1.73 24.42
N ASN A 348 2.35 1.96 25.15
CA ASN A 348 2.43 1.73 26.58
C ASN A 348 3.37 2.76 27.24
N GLY A 349 3.21 2.95 28.55
CA GLY A 349 4.02 3.88 29.34
C GLY A 349 3.94 3.55 30.82
N TYR A 350 4.44 4.46 31.65
CA TYR A 350 4.41 4.32 33.10
C TYR A 350 3.40 5.27 33.73
N ALA A 351 2.74 4.79 34.78
CA ALA A 351 1.82 5.59 35.59
C ALA A 351 2.21 5.52 37.08
N PRO A 352 3.33 6.15 37.50
CA PRO A 352 3.78 6.10 38.89
C PRO A 352 2.73 6.67 39.85
N GLU A 353 2.60 6.04 41.01
CA GLU A 353 1.80 6.53 42.12
C GLU A 353 2.50 7.76 42.73
N VAL A 354 1.88 8.93 42.63
CA VAL A 354 2.42 10.16 43.23
C VAL A 354 1.48 10.66 44.30
N THR A 355 2.03 10.92 45.49
CA THR A 355 1.33 11.57 46.59
C THR A 355 1.94 12.95 46.83
N VAL A 356 1.12 14.00 46.69
CA VAL A 356 1.49 15.38 47.01
C VAL A 356 0.89 15.75 48.36
N ARG A 357 1.73 16.31 49.23
CA ARG A 357 1.35 16.77 50.56
C ARG A 357 1.54 18.28 50.68
N ASP A 358 0.65 18.94 51.41
CA ASP A 358 0.79 20.36 51.70
C ASP A 358 1.85 20.64 52.78
N ALA A 359 2.03 21.92 53.13
CA ALA A 359 2.97 22.34 54.17
C ALA A 359 2.65 21.80 55.57
N LYS A 360 1.41 21.35 55.82
CA LYS A 360 0.97 20.73 57.07
C LYS A 360 1.14 19.21 57.06
N GLY A 361 1.46 18.62 55.91
CA GLY A 361 1.62 17.18 55.69
C GLY A 361 0.34 16.48 55.22
N ASP A 362 -0.75 17.23 55.01
CA ASP A 362 -2.04 16.70 54.55
C ASP A 362 -1.95 16.35 53.06
N ILE A 363 -2.56 15.23 52.65
CA ILE A 363 -2.56 14.78 51.26
C ILE A 363 -3.52 15.66 50.46
N VAL A 364 -2.99 16.38 49.47
CA VAL A 364 -3.78 17.23 48.56
C VAL A 364 -4.05 16.56 47.21
N GLN A 365 -3.23 15.58 46.84
CA GLN A 365 -3.40 14.77 45.63
C GLN A 365 -2.71 13.43 45.85
N SER A 366 -3.35 12.33 45.48
CA SER A 366 -2.71 11.00 45.45
C SER A 366 -3.30 10.16 44.33
N GLY A 367 -2.45 9.38 43.66
CA GLY A 367 -2.86 8.41 42.66
C GLY A 367 -1.86 8.28 41.51
N PRO A 368 -2.13 7.36 40.57
CA PRO A 368 -1.29 7.18 39.39
C PRO A 368 -1.28 8.45 38.53
N GLN A 369 -0.10 8.84 38.07
CA GLN A 369 0.09 9.97 37.15
C GLN A 369 0.63 9.44 35.84
N VAL A 370 -0.03 9.75 34.72
CA VAL A 370 0.40 9.28 33.40
C VAL A 370 1.65 10.04 32.96
N PHE A 371 2.71 9.29 32.66
CA PHE A 371 3.90 9.79 31.98
C PHE A 371 4.00 9.13 30.60
N ILE A 372 4.07 9.94 29.56
CA ILE A 372 4.06 9.50 28.17
C ILE A 372 5.52 9.38 27.69
N PRO A 373 5.95 8.21 27.18
CA PRO A 373 7.30 8.04 26.67
C PRO A 373 7.60 8.95 25.49
N ASP A 374 8.83 9.47 25.43
CA ASP A 374 9.33 10.15 24.24
C ASP A 374 9.49 9.13 23.10
N GLY A 375 8.78 9.40 22.00
CA GLY A 375 8.64 8.47 20.88
C GLY A 375 9.98 8.18 20.21
N GLY A 376 10.55 7.01 20.52
CA GLY A 376 11.81 6.52 19.95
C GLY A 376 12.92 6.28 20.98
N ASP A 377 12.72 6.64 22.25
CA ASP A 377 13.67 6.31 23.32
C ASP A 377 13.46 4.87 23.83
N PRO A 378 14.42 3.95 23.63
CA PRO A 378 14.35 2.61 24.20
C PRO A 378 14.37 2.60 25.73
N GLY A 379 14.86 3.68 26.37
CA GLY A 379 14.90 3.84 27.82
C GLY A 379 13.56 4.17 28.47
N TYR A 380 12.49 4.39 27.69
CA TYR A 380 11.18 4.83 28.18
C TYR A 380 11.24 6.14 28.99
N THR A 381 12.18 7.03 28.68
CA THR A 381 12.16 8.40 29.23
C THR A 381 10.80 9.01 28.91
N SER A 382 10.07 9.37 29.95
CA SER A 382 8.68 9.76 29.82
C SER A 382 8.45 11.13 30.44
N GLU A 383 7.63 11.95 29.82
CA GLU A 383 7.25 13.26 30.33
C GLU A 383 5.83 13.24 30.87
N GLY A 384 5.58 13.98 31.95
CA GLY A 384 4.28 14.00 32.61
C GLY A 384 4.03 15.29 33.35
N VAL A 385 2.75 15.56 33.58
CA VAL A 385 2.30 16.74 34.32
C VAL A 385 1.40 16.30 35.46
N ILE A 386 1.78 16.68 36.68
CA ILE A 386 1.03 16.41 37.90
C ILE A 386 0.26 17.68 38.25
N LYS A 387 -1.07 17.61 38.11
CA LYS A 387 -1.96 18.73 38.40
C LYS A 387 -2.45 18.63 39.83
N VAL A 388 -2.24 19.69 40.61
CA VAL A 388 -2.65 19.78 42.03
C VAL A 388 -3.55 21.00 42.18
N PRO A 389 -4.85 20.86 41.84
CA PRO A 389 -5.78 21.99 41.86
C PRO A 389 -6.15 22.45 43.27
N ASP A 390 -6.00 21.59 44.28
CA ASP A 390 -6.48 21.82 45.66
C ASP A 390 -5.35 22.04 46.68
N SER A 391 -4.32 22.81 46.32
CA SER A 391 -3.19 23.12 47.21
C SER A 391 -3.39 24.39 48.05
N ALA A 392 -4.41 24.38 48.92
CA ALA A 392 -4.60 25.39 49.97
C ALA A 392 -4.52 26.86 49.51
N GLY A 393 -5.13 27.18 48.35
CA GLY A 393 -5.34 28.55 47.87
C GLY A 393 -4.53 28.95 46.63
N THR A 394 -3.61 28.12 46.15
CA THR A 394 -2.94 28.30 44.84
C THR A 394 -3.06 27.00 44.05
N GLN A 395 -3.43 27.06 42.77
CA GLN A 395 -3.39 25.89 41.90
C GLN A 395 -1.95 25.65 41.45
N MET A 396 -1.43 24.43 41.66
CA MET A 396 -0.07 24.07 41.26
C MET A 396 -0.08 23.01 40.16
N GLY A 397 0.94 23.07 39.31
CA GLY A 397 1.23 22.05 38.31
C GLY A 397 2.73 21.76 38.33
N PHE A 398 3.09 20.48 38.42
CA PHE A 398 4.48 20.05 38.36
C PHE A 398 4.69 19.36 37.02
N VAL A 399 5.71 19.81 36.27
CA VAL A 399 6.19 19.10 35.09
C VAL A 399 7.37 18.25 35.52
N GLY A 400 7.40 17.00 35.10
CA GLY A 400 8.47 16.07 35.46
C GLY A 400 8.86 15.18 34.29
N VAL A 401 10.07 14.63 34.40
CA VAL A 401 10.57 13.55 33.56
C VAL A 401 10.68 12.32 34.44
N PHE A 402 10.09 11.21 34.01
CA PHE A 402 10.23 9.90 34.61
C PHE A 402 11.26 9.10 33.84
N LEU A 403 12.32 8.67 34.54
CA LEU A 403 13.46 7.94 33.99
C LEU A 403 13.47 6.52 34.56
N PRO A 404 12.68 5.58 34.00
CA PRO A 404 12.52 4.24 34.57
C PRO A 404 13.80 3.39 34.51
N THR A 405 14.73 3.74 33.63
CA THR A 405 15.95 2.98 33.34
C THR A 405 17.24 3.70 33.75
N ALA A 406 17.15 4.95 34.22
CA ALA A 406 18.34 5.70 34.62
C ALA A 406 19.04 5.03 35.81
N ALA A 407 20.36 4.88 35.69
CA ALA A 407 21.24 4.42 36.76
C ALA A 407 22.10 5.59 37.26
N GLN A 408 22.77 5.42 38.40
CA GLN A 408 23.83 6.35 38.83
C GLN A 408 25.19 5.74 38.52
N ASN A 409 26.08 6.53 37.92
CA ASN A 409 27.49 6.16 37.78
C ASN A 409 28.22 6.30 39.14
N GLN A 410 29.52 5.99 39.16
CA GLN A 410 30.33 6.07 40.39
C GLN A 410 30.52 7.51 40.90
N ASP A 411 30.30 8.51 40.03
CA ASP A 411 30.41 9.93 40.33
C ASP A 411 29.08 10.54 40.81
N GLY A 412 27.99 9.75 40.79
CA GLY A 412 26.65 10.17 41.19
C GLY A 412 25.82 10.81 40.08
N ASP A 413 26.32 10.85 38.85
CA ASP A 413 25.57 11.33 37.70
C ASP A 413 24.59 10.27 37.21
N LEU A 414 23.42 10.72 36.74
CA LEU A 414 22.45 9.86 36.07
C LEU A 414 22.98 9.47 34.68
N VAL A 415 22.99 8.17 34.40
CA VAL A 415 23.43 7.55 33.14
C VAL A 415 22.39 6.62 32.57
#